data_AF-A0A653SBG6-F1
#
_entry.id   AF-A0A653SBG6-F1
#
_cell.length_a   1.000
_cell.length_b   1.000
_cell.length_c   1.000
_cell.angle_alpha   90.00
_cell.angle_beta   90.00
_cell.angle_gamma   90.00
#
_symmetry.space_group_name_H-M   'P 1'
#
loop_
_entity.id
_entity.type
_entity.pdbx_description
1 polymer ?
#
loop_
_entity_poly.entity_id
_entity_poly.type
_entity_poly.pdbx_seq_one_letter_code
_entity_poly.pdbx_strand_id
1 'polypeptide(L)'
;MKTISKLSLVLVFALASLNTYAVDGDFLLNVKKGKGNEISFALNGQQKVTVSIYDKDNTLLFTEYASGKKGISKTYSLEEFPEGKYILVVENNLKTVKHEITISKNETVLNRKAIVEVYKNSAKKYLAIANN
;
A
#
# COMPACT_ATOMS: atom_id res chain seq x y z
N MET A 1 -27.95 7.71 16.03
CA MET A 1 -27.21 6.71 15.23
C MET A 1 -27.32 7.13 13.78
N LYS A 2 -26.22 7.43 13.09
CA LYS A 2 -26.25 7.80 11.67
C LYS A 2 -25.67 6.65 10.86
N THR A 3 -26.48 6.08 9.97
CA THR A 3 -26.12 4.97 9.10
C THR A 3 -25.20 5.47 7.99
N ILE A 4 -23.98 4.94 7.91
CA ILE A 4 -23.05 5.25 6.84
C ILE A 4 -23.43 4.35 5.66
N SER A 5 -24.05 4.93 4.64
CA SER A 5 -24.37 4.24 3.40
C SER A 5 -23.09 3.90 2.64
N LYS A 6 -22.99 2.66 2.18
CA LYS A 6 -21.86 2.13 1.39
C LYS A 6 -21.71 2.95 0.09
N LEU A 7 -20.76 3.86 0.05
CA LEU A 7 -20.44 4.63 -1.15
C LEU A 7 -19.63 3.73 -2.09
N SER A 8 -20.23 3.34 -3.21
CA SER A 8 -19.55 2.58 -4.26
C SER A 8 -18.66 3.53 -5.06
N LEU A 9 -17.36 3.47 -4.82
CA LEU A 9 -16.35 4.31 -5.46
C LEU A 9 -16.29 4.04 -6.98
N VAL A 10 -16.51 5.07 -7.80
CA VAL A 10 -16.35 5.02 -9.26
C VAL A 10 -14.89 5.32 -9.60
N LEU A 11 -14.16 4.35 -10.15
CA LEU A 11 -12.76 4.50 -10.55
C LEU A 11 -12.65 5.19 -11.93
N VAL A 12 -12.08 6.39 -11.98
CA VAL A 12 -11.62 7.02 -13.22
C VAL A 12 -10.18 6.57 -13.49
N PHE A 13 -9.97 5.84 -14.59
CA PHE A 13 -8.64 5.39 -15.02
C PHE A 13 -7.86 6.53 -15.68
N ALA A 14 -6.89 7.11 -14.98
CA ALA A 14 -5.88 7.95 -15.61
C ALA A 14 -4.78 7.04 -16.22
N LEU A 15 -4.67 7.01 -17.55
CA LEU A 15 -3.54 6.38 -18.25
C LEU A 15 -2.29 7.26 -18.07
N ALA A 16 -1.43 6.91 -17.12
CA ALA A 16 -0.09 7.48 -17.02
C ALA A 16 0.94 6.57 -17.73
N SER A 17 1.78 7.18 -18.56
CA SER A 17 2.79 6.56 -19.42
C SER A 17 3.90 5.84 -18.63
N LEU A 18 4.27 4.65 -19.12
CA LEU A 18 5.27 3.77 -18.51
C LEU A 18 6.70 4.21 -18.89
N ASN A 19 7.44 4.80 -17.97
CA ASN A 19 8.91 4.82 -18.05
C ASN A 19 9.46 3.62 -17.25
N THR A 20 10.01 2.64 -17.95
CA THR A 20 10.53 1.41 -17.33
C THR A 20 12.00 1.55 -16.97
N TYR A 21 12.32 1.58 -15.68
CA TYR A 21 13.68 1.31 -15.18
C TYR A 21 13.68 -0.07 -14.52
N ALA A 22 14.63 -0.92 -14.91
CA ALA A 22 14.88 -2.20 -14.27
C ALA A 22 15.87 -1.99 -13.12
N VAL A 23 15.47 -2.36 -11.90
CA VAL A 23 16.37 -2.52 -10.76
C VAL A 23 16.06 -3.87 -10.13
N ASP A 24 17.13 -4.59 -9.86
CA ASP A 24 17.17 -5.91 -9.27
C ASP A 24 16.54 -5.92 -7.86
N GLY A 25 15.84 -7.01 -7.56
CA GLY A 25 15.64 -7.59 -6.22
C GLY A 25 14.98 -6.83 -5.07
N ASP A 26 15.02 -5.50 -4.97
CA ASP A 26 14.65 -4.85 -3.70
C ASP A 26 13.22 -4.31 -3.74
N PHE A 27 12.41 -4.79 -2.78
CA PHE A 27 11.13 -4.20 -2.37
C PHE A 27 11.40 -2.81 -1.78
N LEU A 28 11.73 -1.86 -2.64
CA LEU A 28 11.87 -0.46 -2.28
C LEU A 28 10.50 0.18 -2.48
N LEU A 29 9.69 0.17 -1.42
CA LEU A 29 8.47 0.96 -1.39
C LEU A 29 8.87 2.45 -1.38
N ASN A 30 8.93 3.06 -2.56
CA ASN A 30 9.19 4.49 -2.63
C ASN A 30 7.87 5.25 -2.54
N VAL A 31 7.59 5.78 -1.36
CA VAL A 31 6.44 6.63 -1.15
C VAL A 31 6.74 8.07 -1.55
N LYS A 32 5.90 8.62 -2.43
CA LYS A 32 5.90 10.04 -2.75
C LYS A 32 4.53 10.66 -2.50
N LYS A 33 4.52 11.91 -2.05
CA LYS A 33 3.32 12.76 -1.99
C LYS A 33 3.02 13.25 -3.42
N GLY A 34 1.76 13.15 -3.85
CA GLY A 34 1.28 13.72 -5.11
C GLY A 34 0.79 15.17 -4.96
N LYS A 35 -0.13 15.61 -5.82
CA LYS A 35 -0.82 16.91 -5.67
C LYS A 35 -2.06 16.70 -4.79
N GLY A 36 -2.33 17.59 -3.84
CA GLY A 36 -3.48 17.44 -2.93
C GLY A 36 -3.33 16.24 -1.98
N ASN A 37 -4.42 15.49 -1.79
CA ASN A 37 -4.48 14.32 -0.92
C ASN A 37 -4.06 13.03 -1.64
N GLU A 38 -2.95 13.06 -2.38
CA GLU A 38 -2.45 11.91 -3.12
C GLU A 38 -1.27 11.23 -2.42
N ILE A 39 -1.28 9.90 -2.43
CA ILE A 39 -0.13 9.07 -2.10
C ILE A 39 0.27 8.23 -3.29
N SER A 40 1.58 8.12 -3.54
CA SER A 40 2.14 7.26 -4.56
C SER A 40 3.05 6.23 -3.94
N PHE A 41 3.03 5.02 -4.48
CA PHE A 41 4.05 4.03 -4.19
C PHE A 41 4.60 3.41 -5.48
N ALA A 42 5.86 3.00 -5.42
CA ALA A 42 6.49 2.19 -6.45
C ALA A 42 7.11 0.93 -5.84
N LEU A 43 7.09 -0.17 -6.59
CA LEU A 43 7.74 -1.44 -6.30
C LEU A 43 8.51 -1.88 -7.54
N ASN A 44 9.72 -2.39 -7.36
CA ASN A 44 10.57 -2.85 -8.45
C ASN A 44 10.44 -4.35 -8.70
N GLY A 45 10.80 -4.79 -9.90
CA GLY A 45 10.85 -6.19 -10.30
C GLY A 45 9.47 -6.78 -10.64
N GLN A 46 9.43 -8.08 -10.98
CA GLN A 46 8.16 -8.75 -11.21
C GLN A 46 7.39 -8.86 -9.90
N GLN A 47 6.26 -8.16 -9.79
CA GLN A 47 5.48 -8.08 -8.56
C GLN A 47 4.02 -8.45 -8.81
N LYS A 48 3.45 -9.13 -7.81
CA LYS A 48 2.01 -9.29 -7.61
C LYS A 48 1.73 -8.92 -6.16
N VAL A 49 0.97 -7.85 -5.94
CA VAL A 49 0.68 -7.35 -4.61
C VAL A 49 -0.80 -7.08 -4.42
N THR A 50 -1.22 -7.19 -3.18
CA THR A 50 -2.49 -6.65 -2.70
C THR A 50 -2.19 -5.37 -1.95
N VAL A 51 -2.84 -4.29 -2.35
CA VAL A 51 -2.77 -2.99 -1.67
C VAL A 51 -4.10 -2.81 -0.95
N SER A 52 -4.05 -2.44 0.31
CA SER A 52 -5.25 -2.16 1.09
C SER A 52 -5.06 -0.90 1.94
N ILE A 53 -6.15 -0.16 2.16
CA ILE A 53 -6.17 0.98 3.09
C ILE A 53 -7.25 0.73 4.13
N TYR A 54 -6.85 0.83 5.40
CA TYR A 54 -7.73 0.67 6.56
C TYR A 54 -7.85 1.97 7.33
N ASP A 55 -8.99 2.21 7.97
CA ASP A 55 -9.13 3.26 8.98
C ASP A 55 -8.61 2.83 10.36
N LYS A 56 -8.72 3.73 11.34
CA LYS A 56 -8.33 3.50 12.75
C LYS A 56 -9.07 2.33 13.43
N ASP A 57 -10.24 1.95 12.93
CA ASP A 57 -11.08 0.89 13.48
C ASP A 57 -10.86 -0.44 12.72
N ASN A 58 -9.80 -0.50 11.90
CA ASN A 58 -9.47 -1.62 11.00
C ASN A 58 -10.57 -1.93 9.96
N THR A 59 -11.39 -0.94 9.60
CA THR A 59 -12.35 -1.08 8.49
C THR A 59 -11.59 -0.97 7.17
N LEU A 60 -11.77 -1.95 6.29
CA LEU A 60 -11.22 -1.90 4.93
C LEU A 60 -11.95 -0.84 4.10
N LEU A 61 -11.23 0.20 3.69
CA LEU A 61 -11.76 1.30 2.87
C LEU A 61 -11.44 1.14 1.40
N PHE A 62 -10.30 0.53 1.09
CA PHE A 62 -9.84 0.34 -0.28
C PHE A 62 -9.06 -0.96 -0.40
N THR A 63 -9.21 -1.65 -1.54
CA THR A 63 -8.33 -2.76 -1.90
C THR A 63 -8.11 -2.82 -3.41
N GLU A 64 -6.90 -3.15 -3.83
CA GLU A 64 -6.54 -3.37 -5.23
C GLU A 64 -5.55 -4.51 -5.35
N TYR A 65 -5.76 -5.37 -6.35
CA TYR A 65 -4.76 -6.33 -6.79
C TYR A 65 -3.96 -5.72 -7.94
N ALA A 66 -2.67 -5.47 -7.69
CA ALA A 66 -1.77 -4.89 -8.68
C ALA A 66 -0.72 -5.93 -9.10
N SER A 67 -0.42 -5.97 -10.39
CA SER A 67 0.66 -6.82 -10.92
C SER A 67 1.42 -6.09 -12.02
N GLY A 68 2.71 -6.40 -12.13
CA GLY A 68 3.56 -5.84 -13.17
C GLY A 68 4.83 -6.65 -13.37
N LYS A 69 5.23 -6.84 -14.64
CA LYS A 69 6.42 -7.63 -15.00
C LYS A 69 7.73 -6.93 -14.67
N LYS A 70 7.73 -5.59 -14.63
CA LYS A 70 8.91 -4.75 -14.41
C LYS A 70 8.85 -3.92 -13.11
N GLY A 71 7.75 -4.04 -12.38
CA GLY A 71 7.45 -3.21 -11.22
C GLY A 71 6.00 -2.76 -11.23
N ILE A 72 5.61 -2.08 -10.17
CA ILE A 72 4.28 -1.49 -9.99
C ILE A 72 4.50 -0.04 -9.57
N SER A 73 3.80 0.90 -10.19
CA SER A 73 3.72 2.28 -9.73
C SER A 73 2.26 2.66 -9.66
N LYS A 74 1.80 3.13 -8.49
CA LYS A 74 0.40 3.47 -8.24
C LYS A 74 0.31 4.77 -7.48
N THR A 75 -0.67 5.58 -7.85
CA THR A 75 -1.05 6.80 -7.14
C THR A 75 -2.51 6.67 -6.76
N TYR A 76 -2.83 6.96 -5.51
CA TYR A 76 -4.18 6.96 -4.96
C TYR A 76 -4.52 8.36 -4.50
N SER A 77 -5.68 8.85 -4.95
CA SER A 77 -6.31 10.00 -4.34
C SER A 77 -7.03 9.58 -3.06
N LEU A 78 -6.82 10.34 -2.01
CA LEU A 78 -7.46 10.24 -0.70
C LEU A 78 -8.35 11.47 -0.44
N GLU A 79 -8.78 12.16 -1.50
CA GLU A 79 -9.63 13.36 -1.37
C GLU A 79 -10.97 13.07 -0.68
N GLU A 80 -11.53 11.88 -0.87
CA GLU A 80 -12.78 11.45 -0.23
C GLU A 80 -12.59 10.94 1.21
N PHE A 81 -11.34 10.83 1.68
CA PHE A 81 -11.04 10.33 3.02
C PHE A 81 -11.11 11.48 4.02
N PRO A 82 -11.89 11.35 5.11
CA PRO A 82 -11.92 12.34 6.18
C PRO A 82 -10.53 12.58 6.81
N GLU A 83 -10.42 13.67 7.56
CA GLU A 83 -9.26 13.87 8.43
C GLU A 83 -9.14 12.72 9.44
N GLY A 84 -7.94 12.16 9.57
CA GLY A 84 -7.73 10.97 10.36
C GLY A 84 -6.44 10.23 10.07
N LYS A 85 -6.28 9.12 10.77
CA LYS A 85 -5.17 8.19 10.57
C LYS A 85 -5.65 6.93 9.86
N TYR A 86 -4.84 6.47 8.92
CA TYR A 86 -5.12 5.30 8.10
C TYR A 86 -3.88 4.43 7.99
N ILE A 87 -4.09 3.16 7.68
CA ILE A 87 -3.02 2.19 7.49
C ILE A 87 -3.02 1.71 6.04
N LEU A 88 -1.94 2.04 5.33
CA LEU A 88 -1.62 1.41 4.05
C LEU A 88 -0.97 0.06 4.30
N VAL A 89 -1.54 -1.00 3.75
CA VAL A 89 -1.00 -2.35 3.79
C VAL A 89 -0.63 -2.77 2.37
N VAL A 90 0.63 -3.14 2.17
CA VAL A 90 1.12 -3.71 0.92
C VAL A 90 1.59 -5.13 1.19
N GLU A 91 0.96 -6.08 0.54
CA GLU A 91 1.17 -7.50 0.77
C GLU A 91 1.55 -8.22 -0.52
N ASN A 92 2.58 -9.06 -0.47
CA ASN A 92 2.93 -10.01 -1.52
C ASN A 92 3.08 -11.43 -0.95
N ASN A 93 3.61 -12.35 -1.76
CA ASN A 93 3.83 -13.74 -1.33
C ASN A 93 4.94 -13.90 -0.27
N LEU A 94 5.83 -12.92 -0.14
CA LEU A 94 7.00 -12.98 0.74
C LEU A 94 6.75 -12.30 2.09
N LYS A 95 6.08 -11.14 2.08
CA LYS A 95 5.89 -10.30 3.27
C LYS A 95 4.68 -9.38 3.17
N THR A 96 4.30 -8.85 4.32
CA THR A 96 3.31 -7.78 4.49
C THR A 96 3.99 -6.59 5.15
N VAL A 97 3.81 -5.40 4.57
CA VAL A 97 4.39 -4.14 5.08
C VAL A 97 3.27 -3.14 5.32
N LYS A 98 3.31 -2.46 6.48
CA LYS A 98 2.31 -1.47 6.89
C LYS A 98 2.93 -0.10 7.08
N HIS A 99 2.23 0.93 6.61
CA HIS A 99 2.60 2.33 6.75
C HIS A 99 1.42 3.16 7.26
N GLU A 100 1.71 4.17 8.08
CA GLU A 100 0.70 5.12 8.56
C GLU A 100 0.52 6.25 7.55
N ILE A 101 -0.73 6.58 7.22
CA ILE A 101 -1.13 7.79 6.54
C ILE A 101 -1.82 8.70 7.57
N THR A 102 -1.46 9.98 7.58
CA THR A 102 -2.18 11.03 8.32
C THR A 102 -2.78 12.01 7.32
N ILE A 103 -4.09 12.19 7.39
CA ILE A 103 -4.81 13.22 6.63
C ILE A 103 -5.24 14.30 7.61
N SER A 104 -4.88 15.53 7.31
CA SER A 104 -5.25 16.73 8.06
C SER A 104 -5.83 17.77 7.12
N LYS A 105 -6.44 18.82 7.67
CA LYS A 105 -6.99 19.95 6.93
C LYS A 105 -6.05 20.53 5.86
N ASN A 106 -4.75 20.53 6.15
CA ASN A 106 -3.75 21.21 5.32
C ASN A 106 -2.90 20.25 4.49
N GLU A 107 -2.74 19.01 4.95
CA GLU A 107 -1.88 18.06 4.28
C GLU A 107 -2.22 16.59 4.54
N THR A 108 -1.85 15.78 3.55
CA THR A 108 -1.75 14.33 3.67
C THR A 108 -0.28 13.91 3.74
N VAL A 109 0.05 13.11 4.75
CA VAL A 109 1.41 12.63 5.04
C VAL A 109 1.39 11.10 5.12
N LEU A 110 2.20 10.44 4.29
CA LEU A 110 2.46 9.01 4.41
C LEU A 110 3.84 8.80 5.04
N ASN A 111 3.85 8.11 6.18
CA ASN A 111 5.07 7.78 6.89
C ASN A 111 5.88 6.75 6.09
N ARG A 112 7.03 7.19 5.57
CA ARG A 112 7.93 6.35 4.77
C ARG A 112 8.54 5.20 5.56
N LYS A 113 8.64 5.34 6.88
CA LYS A 113 9.10 4.25 7.74
C LYS A 113 7.94 3.28 7.96
N ALA A 114 8.18 2.01 7.64
CA ALA A 114 7.22 0.96 7.94
C ALA A 114 7.01 0.89 9.47
N ILE A 115 5.75 0.85 9.88
CA ILE A 115 5.39 0.62 11.29
C ILE A 115 5.39 -0.88 11.61
N VAL A 116 5.19 -1.71 10.59
CA VAL A 116 5.21 -3.18 10.67
C VAL A 116 5.75 -3.74 9.37
N GLU A 117 6.63 -4.73 9.48
CA GLU A 117 7.10 -5.55 8.36
C GLU A 117 7.18 -7.01 8.81
N VAL A 118 6.40 -7.89 8.16
CA VAL A 118 6.27 -9.31 8.54
C VAL A 118 6.56 -10.18 7.33
N TYR A 119 7.59 -11.03 7.43
CA TYR A 119 7.89 -12.04 6.42
C TYR A 119 7.03 -13.29 6.65
N LYS A 120 6.41 -13.80 5.58
CA LYS A 120 5.50 -14.96 5.63
C LYS A 120 6.23 -16.29 5.80
N ASN A 121 7.51 -16.37 5.43
CA ASN A 121 8.30 -17.61 5.44
C ASN A 121 9.25 -17.76 6.64
N SER A 122 9.26 -16.82 7.59
CA SER A 122 10.10 -16.90 8.79
C SER A 122 9.68 -18.05 9.73
N ALA A 123 8.45 -18.56 9.64
CA ALA A 123 8.01 -19.76 10.37
C ALA A 123 8.68 -21.07 9.88
N LYS A 124 9.05 -21.17 8.59
CA LYS A 124 9.69 -22.39 8.04
C LYS A 124 11.16 -22.55 8.45
N LYS A 125 11.83 -21.45 8.81
CA LYS A 125 13.25 -21.52 9.18
C LYS A 125 13.46 -22.14 10.56
N TYR A 126 12.52 -21.98 11.50
CA TYR A 126 12.63 -22.55 12.86
C TYR A 126 12.25 -24.03 12.95
N LEU A 127 11.37 -24.52 12.09
CA LEU A 127 11.00 -25.95 12.05
C LEU A 127 12.09 -26.85 11.44
N ALA A 128 13.04 -26.27 10.69
CA ALA A 128 14.14 -27.02 10.09
C ALA A 128 15.37 -27.17 11.02
N ILE A 129 15.44 -26.43 12.13
CA ILE A 129 16.57 -26.45 13.08
C ILE A 129 16.28 -27.33 14.31
N ALA A 130 15.05 -27.82 14.47
CA ALA A 130 14.63 -28.62 15.62
C ALA A 130 14.74 -30.14 15.39
N ASN A 131 15.18 -30.58 14.20
CA ASN A 131 15.23 -31.99 13.80
C ASN A 131 16.61 -32.38 13.23
N ASN A 132 17.70 -31.95 13.84
CA ASN A 132 19.03 -32.51 13.56
C ASN A 132 19.83 -32.67 14.86
#